data_AF-A0A3M0HGD0-F1
#
_entry.id   AF-A0A3M0HGD0-F1
#
_cell.length_a   1.000
_cell.length_b   1.000
_cell.length_c   1.000
_cell.angle_alpha   90.00
_cell.angle_beta   90.00
_cell.angle_gamma   90.00
#
_symmetry.space_group_name_H-M   'P 1'
#
loop_
_entity.id
_entity.type
_entity.pdbx_description
1 polymer ?
#
loop_
_entity_poly.entity_id
_entity_poly.type
_entity_poly.pdbx_seq_one_letter_code
_entity_poly.pdbx_strand_id
1 'polypeptide(L)'
;MFSMGNGNRPRLSVSGPGGGSVHAMERRIPDRTVDAIRAAVVLEDLISERTHLVRSGLDSMKALCPVHGERTPSMHVRPTRQRFHCFGCGAGGDAFDFIQAVDGVSRIESVELLANRVGLVIDYEDRGQ
;
A
#
# COMPACT_ATOMS: atom_id res chain seq x y z
N MET A 1 43.20 -23.50 -26.19
CA MET A 1 42.72 -23.61 -24.81
C MET A 1 42.21 -22.23 -24.42
N PHE A 2 40.90 -21.98 -24.46
CA PHE A 2 40.19 -20.99 -23.64
C PHE A 2 38.69 -21.19 -23.95
N SER A 3 38.00 -21.72 -22.95
CA SER A 3 36.62 -22.16 -22.97
C SER A 3 35.70 -20.95 -22.97
N MET A 4 34.85 -20.76 -23.99
CA MET A 4 33.76 -19.79 -23.93
C MET A 4 32.53 -20.48 -23.36
N GLY A 5 32.37 -20.33 -22.05
CA GLY A 5 31.23 -20.80 -21.29
C GLY A 5 29.96 -19.99 -21.58
N ASN A 6 28.92 -20.72 -21.97
CA ASN A 6 27.54 -20.69 -21.49
C ASN A 6 26.86 -19.36 -21.14
N GLY A 7 25.72 -19.10 -21.79
CA GLY A 7 24.78 -18.03 -21.45
C GLY A 7 23.33 -18.36 -21.86
N ASN A 8 22.90 -19.61 -21.67
CA ASN A 8 21.50 -19.99 -21.87
C ASN A 8 20.66 -19.43 -20.71
N ARG A 9 19.92 -18.34 -20.93
CA ARG A 9 18.95 -17.82 -19.96
C ARG A 9 17.66 -18.63 -20.11
N PRO A 10 17.23 -19.41 -19.09
CA PRO A 10 15.94 -20.06 -19.16
C PRO A 10 14.85 -18.98 -19.18
N ARG A 11 13.97 -19.09 -20.18
CA ARG A 11 12.73 -18.31 -20.27
C ARG A 11 11.88 -18.71 -19.06
N LEU A 12 11.74 -17.82 -18.08
CA LEU A 12 10.82 -18.01 -16.96
C LEU A 12 9.40 -18.08 -17.51
N SER A 13 8.87 -19.29 -17.64
CA SER A 13 7.45 -19.54 -17.82
C SER A 13 6.74 -19.18 -16.51
N VAL A 14 6.07 -18.03 -16.48
CA VAL A 14 5.09 -17.75 -15.43
C VAL A 14 3.87 -18.64 -15.68
N SER A 15 3.78 -19.70 -14.90
CA SER A 15 2.54 -20.46 -14.70
C SER A 15 2.00 -20.07 -13.33
N GLY A 16 0.87 -19.36 -13.30
CA GLY A 16 0.18 -18.97 -12.08
C GLY A 16 -1.26 -18.52 -12.39
N PRO A 17 -2.25 -18.92 -11.59
CA PRO A 17 -3.63 -19.09 -12.02
C PRO A 17 -4.42 -17.78 -12.06
N GLY A 18 -4.96 -17.44 -13.23
CA GLY A 18 -5.99 -16.40 -13.40
C GLY A 18 -7.37 -16.86 -12.94
N GLY A 19 -7.46 -17.33 -11.70
CA GLY A 19 -8.72 -17.68 -11.04
C GLY A 19 -9.13 -16.54 -10.11
N GLY A 20 -9.66 -15.46 -10.67
CA GLY A 20 -10.36 -14.45 -9.88
C GLY A 20 -11.56 -15.12 -9.20
N SER A 21 -11.42 -15.39 -7.91
CA SER A 21 -12.44 -16.00 -7.09
C SER A 21 -13.66 -15.08 -7.01
N VAL A 22 -14.71 -15.45 -7.72
CA VAL A 22 -16.05 -14.85 -7.68
C VAL A 22 -16.71 -14.85 -6.28
N HIS A 23 -16.01 -15.36 -5.25
CA HIS A 23 -16.43 -15.42 -3.84
C HIS A 23 -15.87 -14.30 -2.95
N ALA A 24 -15.01 -13.40 -3.47
CA ALA A 24 -14.46 -12.31 -2.66
C ALA A 24 -15.52 -11.26 -2.26
N MET A 25 -16.64 -11.17 -2.99
CA MET A 25 -17.65 -10.13 -2.81
C MET A 25 -18.66 -10.44 -1.68
N GLU A 26 -18.73 -11.68 -1.22
CA GLU A 26 -19.65 -12.15 -0.16
C GLU A 26 -18.99 -12.17 1.24
N ARG A 27 -17.68 -11.93 1.30
CA ARG A 27 -16.86 -12.06 2.49
C ARG A 27 -16.54 -10.70 3.08
N ARG A 28 -16.97 -10.47 4.33
CA ARG A 28 -16.74 -9.20 5.04
C ARG A 28 -15.48 -9.28 5.88
N ILE A 29 -14.66 -8.23 5.83
CA ILE A 29 -13.57 -8.06 6.79
C ILE A 29 -14.13 -7.42 8.06
N PRO A 30 -13.98 -8.04 9.24
CA PRO A 30 -14.49 -7.48 10.49
C PRO A 30 -13.71 -6.21 10.87
N ASP A 31 -14.40 -5.21 11.42
CA ASP A 31 -13.81 -3.89 11.70
C ASP A 31 -12.62 -3.99 12.68
N ARG A 32 -12.67 -4.94 13.62
CA ARG A 32 -11.56 -5.24 14.55
C ARG A 32 -10.26 -5.56 13.81
N THR A 33 -10.34 -6.29 12.70
CA THR A 33 -9.17 -6.66 11.90
C THR A 33 -8.65 -5.46 11.14
N VAL A 34 -9.54 -4.64 10.58
CA VAL A 34 -9.16 -3.38 9.91
C VAL A 34 -8.48 -2.43 10.90
N ASP A 35 -8.98 -2.31 12.13
CA ASP A 35 -8.40 -1.48 13.17
C ASP A 35 -7.04 -2.00 13.65
N ALA A 36 -6.91 -3.33 13.85
CA ALA A 36 -5.63 -3.95 14.19
C ALA A 36 -4.55 -3.69 13.11
N ILE A 37 -4.93 -3.81 11.83
CA ILE A 37 -4.03 -3.48 10.71
C ILE A 37 -3.68 -1.99 10.73
N ARG A 38 -4.68 -1.11 10.89
CA ARG A 38 -4.46 0.34 10.98
C ARG A 38 -3.45 0.69 12.06
N ALA A 39 -3.59 0.12 13.24
CA ALA A 39 -2.71 0.39 14.38
C ALA A 39 -1.29 -0.17 14.20
N ALA A 40 -1.14 -1.29 13.47
CA ALA A 40 0.15 -1.91 13.21
C ALA A 40 0.95 -1.24 12.09
N VAL A 41 0.28 -0.59 11.14
CA VAL A 41 0.94 0.08 10.02
C VAL A 41 1.55 1.41 10.47
N VAL A 42 2.81 1.65 10.09
CA VAL A 42 3.46 2.95 10.27
C VAL A 42 3.35 3.74 8.97
N LEU A 43 2.52 4.79 8.95
CA LEU A 43 2.30 5.59 7.73
C LEU A 43 3.58 6.23 7.18
N GLU A 44 4.48 6.70 8.05
CA GLU A 44 5.76 7.30 7.63
C GLU A 44 6.58 6.31 6.79
N ASP A 45 6.69 5.07 7.24
CA ASP A 45 7.42 3.99 6.57
C ASP A 45 6.80 3.67 5.20
N LEU A 46 5.47 3.54 5.16
CA LEU A 46 4.72 3.29 3.94
C LEU A 46 4.90 4.38 2.88
N ILE A 47 4.92 5.64 3.29
CA ILE A 47 5.12 6.77 2.38
C ILE A 47 6.58 6.85 1.92
N SER A 48 7.53 6.59 2.82
CA SER A 48 8.97 6.62 2.55
C SER A 48 9.39 5.64 1.44
N GLU A 49 8.64 4.55 1.26
CA GLU A 49 8.86 3.60 0.15
C GLU A 49 8.52 4.18 -1.24
N ARG A 50 7.62 5.17 -1.30
CA ARG A 50 7.11 5.73 -2.57
C ARG A 50 7.74 7.06 -2.92
N THR A 51 8.13 7.83 -1.92
CA THR A 51 8.63 9.19 -2.10
C THR A 51 9.52 9.61 -0.94
N HIS A 52 10.43 10.54 -1.20
CA HIS A 52 11.35 11.04 -0.18
C HIS A 52 10.64 12.00 0.79
N LEU A 53 10.67 11.67 2.08
CA LEU A 53 10.13 12.51 3.15
C LEU A 53 11.16 13.51 3.68
N VAL A 54 10.76 14.76 3.80
CA VAL A 54 11.56 15.85 4.37
C VAL A 54 10.88 16.39 5.62
N ARG A 55 11.59 16.38 6.76
CA ARG A 55 11.08 16.97 8.01
C ARG A 55 10.85 18.47 7.85
N SER A 56 9.71 18.95 8.35
CA SER A 56 9.23 20.34 8.21
C SER A 56 8.64 20.87 9.53
N GLY A 57 9.20 20.47 10.67
CA GLY A 57 8.75 20.83 12.02
C GLY A 57 8.50 19.61 12.92
N LEU A 58 7.98 19.86 14.13
CA LEU A 58 7.55 18.80 15.04
C LEU A 58 6.33 18.09 14.47
N ASP A 59 6.38 16.75 14.40
CA ASP A 59 5.30 15.93 13.81
C ASP A 59 4.86 16.41 12.42
N SER A 60 5.83 16.82 11.59
CA SER A 60 5.56 17.47 10.31
C SER A 60 6.57 17.00 9.29
N MET A 61 6.09 16.36 8.24
CA MET A 61 6.91 15.99 7.10
C MET A 61 6.24 16.42 5.80
N LYS A 62 7.05 16.66 4.78
CA LYS A 62 6.59 16.97 3.42
C LYS A 62 7.21 16.01 2.43
N ALA A 63 6.51 15.75 1.33
CA ALA A 63 7.01 14.98 0.21
C ALA A 63 6.36 15.43 -1.10
N LEU A 64 6.95 15.02 -2.23
CA LEU A 64 6.27 15.05 -3.52
C LEU A 64 5.16 14.02 -3.52
N CYS A 65 3.98 14.41 -4.01
CA CYS A 65 2.84 13.53 -4.10
C CYS A 65 3.04 12.46 -5.18
N PRO A 66 2.98 11.16 -4.83
CA PRO A 66 3.08 10.08 -5.82
C PRO A 66 1.82 9.91 -6.68
N VAL A 67 0.70 10.56 -6.31
CA VAL A 67 -0.60 10.42 -6.99
C VAL A 67 -0.73 11.35 -8.20
N HIS A 68 -0.01 12.47 -8.22
CA HIS A 68 -0.06 13.43 -9.33
C HIS A 68 1.31 14.04 -9.61
N GLY A 69 1.58 14.38 -10.86
CA GLY A 69 2.86 14.94 -11.27
C GLY A 69 3.04 16.38 -10.81
N GLU A 70 3.70 16.57 -9.66
CA GLU A 70 4.10 17.89 -9.16
C GLU A 70 5.62 18.05 -9.05
N ARG A 71 6.08 19.30 -9.07
CA ARG A 71 7.50 19.65 -8.91
C ARG A 71 7.86 20.21 -7.54
N THR A 72 6.84 20.58 -6.77
CA THR A 72 6.98 21.16 -5.43
C THR A 72 6.32 20.23 -4.42
N PRO A 73 6.93 19.97 -3.25
CA PRO A 73 6.36 19.07 -2.27
C PRO A 73 5.07 19.65 -1.65
N SER A 74 3.91 19.17 -2.08
CA SER A 74 2.61 19.60 -1.55
C SER A 74 1.98 18.59 -0.60
N MET A 75 2.49 17.36 -0.56
CA MET A 75 2.03 16.33 0.37
C MET A 75 2.59 16.58 1.77
N HIS A 76 1.71 16.68 2.75
CA HIS A 76 2.06 16.80 4.16
C HIS A 76 1.70 15.52 4.90
N VAL A 77 2.60 15.07 5.78
CA VAL A 77 2.44 13.86 6.58
C VAL A 77 2.59 14.21 8.06
N ARG A 78 1.74 13.59 8.88
CA ARG A 78 1.68 13.73 10.34
C ARG A 78 1.88 12.35 10.96
N PRO A 79 3.13 11.92 11.20
CA PRO A 79 3.42 10.55 11.65
C PRO A 79 2.66 10.13 12.91
N THR A 80 2.61 10.97 13.95
CA THR A 80 1.90 10.63 15.20
C THR A 80 0.39 10.56 15.03
N ARG A 81 -0.19 11.34 14.11
CA ARG A 81 -1.61 11.27 13.77
C ARG A 81 -1.93 10.25 12.69
N GLN A 82 -0.92 9.54 12.18
CA GLN A 82 -1.00 8.61 11.06
C GLN A 82 -1.86 9.09 9.90
N ARG A 83 -1.66 10.35 9.50
CA ARG A 83 -2.44 10.99 8.44
C ARG A 83 -1.57 11.72 7.42
N PHE A 84 -2.00 11.69 6.17
CA PHE A 84 -1.43 12.49 5.09
C PHE A 84 -2.49 13.35 4.41
N HIS A 85 -2.04 14.41 3.76
CA HIS A 85 -2.87 15.23 2.88
C HIS A 85 -2.01 15.92 1.83
N CYS A 86 -2.39 15.80 0.56
CA CYS A 86 -1.81 16.50 -0.56
C CYS A 86 -2.64 17.73 -0.89
N PHE A 87 -2.06 18.92 -0.72
CA PHE A 87 -2.74 20.18 -1.05
C PHE A 87 -2.79 20.45 -2.57
N GLY A 88 -2.06 19.68 -3.39
CA GLY A 88 -2.08 19.81 -4.86
C GLY A 88 -3.26 19.09 -5.52
N CYS A 89 -3.54 17.86 -5.11
CA CYS A 89 -4.60 17.02 -5.71
C CYS A 89 -5.75 16.66 -4.77
N GLY A 90 -5.66 16.97 -3.47
CA GLY A 90 -6.68 16.66 -2.48
C GLY A 90 -6.63 15.23 -1.92
N ALA A 91 -5.76 14.37 -2.42
CA ALA A 91 -5.57 13.03 -1.85
C ALA A 91 -5.14 13.12 -0.38
N GLY A 92 -5.80 12.38 0.51
CA GLY A 92 -5.49 12.43 1.94
C GLY A 92 -6.28 11.38 2.70
N GLY A 93 -5.83 11.08 3.91
CA GLY A 93 -6.42 10.04 4.74
C GLY A 93 -5.38 9.29 5.56
N ASP A 94 -5.65 8.01 5.80
CA ASP A 94 -4.79 7.09 6.52
C ASP A 94 -3.95 6.19 5.58
N ALA A 95 -3.33 5.15 6.12
CA ALA A 95 -2.52 4.21 5.35
C ALA A 95 -3.29 3.48 4.24
N PHE A 96 -4.56 3.14 4.46
CA PHE A 96 -5.39 2.51 3.44
C PHE A 96 -5.70 3.50 2.32
N ASP A 97 -6.05 4.74 2.66
CA ASP A 97 -6.32 5.79 1.68
C ASP A 97 -5.08 6.09 0.83
N PHE A 98 -3.89 6.06 1.45
CA PHE A 98 -2.62 6.23 0.74
C PHE A 98 -2.41 5.14 -0.31
N ILE A 99 -2.54 3.87 0.06
CA ILE A 99 -2.36 2.75 -0.88
C ILE A 99 -3.43 2.74 -1.97
N GLN A 100 -4.70 2.99 -1.63
CA GLN A 100 -5.76 3.12 -2.63
C GLN A 100 -5.44 4.23 -3.64
N ALA A 101 -4.97 5.39 -3.16
CA ALA A 101 -4.66 6.53 -4.03
C ALA A 101 -3.40 6.30 -4.89
N VAL A 102 -2.39 5.61 -4.38
CA VAL A 102 -1.11 5.41 -5.10
C VAL A 102 -1.16 4.19 -6.03
N ASP A 103 -1.74 3.08 -5.57
CA ASP A 103 -1.77 1.82 -6.32
C ASP A 103 -3.05 1.64 -7.15
N GLY A 104 -4.05 2.51 -6.94
CA GLY A 104 -5.32 2.43 -7.67
C GLY A 104 -6.14 1.19 -7.33
N VAL A 105 -5.94 0.64 -6.12
CA VAL A 105 -6.59 -0.59 -5.66
C VAL A 105 -7.86 -0.30 -4.86
N SER A 106 -8.73 -1.31 -4.78
CA SER A 106 -9.96 -1.22 -3.98
C SER A 106 -9.68 -1.21 -2.48
N ARG A 107 -10.70 -0.85 -1.69
CA ARG A 107 -10.63 -0.89 -0.23
C ARG A 107 -10.23 -2.28 0.29
N ILE A 108 -10.79 -3.35 -0.26
CA ILE A 108 -10.50 -4.73 0.18
C ILE A 108 -9.04 -5.08 -0.12
N GLU A 109 -8.59 -4.83 -1.36
CA GLU A 109 -7.19 -5.07 -1.75
C GLU A 109 -6.22 -4.27 -0.89
N SER A 110 -6.51 -3.00 -0.57
CA SER A 110 -5.67 -2.22 0.34
C SER A 110 -5.57 -2.83 1.74
N VAL A 111 -6.65 -3.45 2.25
CA VAL A 111 -6.62 -4.14 3.53
C VAL A 111 -5.73 -5.37 3.45
N GLU A 112 -5.87 -6.17 2.39
CA GLU A 112 -5.07 -7.37 2.17
C GLU A 112 -3.58 -7.07 2.02
N LEU A 113 -3.24 -6.04 1.23
CA LEU A 113 -1.86 -5.58 1.05
C LEU A 113 -1.24 -5.14 2.37
N LEU A 114 -1.96 -4.33 3.17
CA LEU A 114 -1.45 -3.86 4.45
C LEU A 114 -1.44 -4.96 5.51
N ALA A 115 -2.40 -5.87 5.53
CA ALA A 115 -2.40 -7.04 6.41
C ALA A 115 -1.17 -7.91 6.15
N ASN A 116 -0.86 -8.18 4.88
CA ASN A 116 0.33 -8.93 4.49
C ASN A 116 1.61 -8.22 4.93
N ARG A 117 1.68 -6.89 4.76
CA ARG A 117 2.81 -6.05 5.19
C ARG A 117 3.10 -6.19 6.69
N VAL A 118 2.07 -6.20 7.53
CA VAL A 118 2.23 -6.29 8.99
C VAL A 118 2.15 -7.72 9.54
N GLY A 119 2.00 -8.73 8.67
CA GLY A 119 1.91 -10.13 9.08
C GLY A 119 0.62 -10.51 9.82
N LEU A 120 -0.48 -9.78 9.59
CA LEU A 120 -1.79 -10.10 10.17
C LEU A 120 -2.61 -10.94 9.18
N VAL A 121 -3.26 -11.99 9.70
CA VAL A 121 -4.18 -12.84 8.93
C VAL A 121 -5.58 -12.25 8.99
N ILE A 122 -6.24 -12.14 7.83
CA ILE A 122 -7.63 -11.68 7.75
C ILE A 122 -8.55 -12.88 7.96
N ASP A 123 -9.28 -12.86 9.07
CA ASP A 123 -10.40 -13.76 9.33
C ASP A 123 -11.66 -13.18 8.69
N TYR A 124 -12.04 -13.70 7.53
CA TYR A 124 -13.21 -13.23 6.78
C TYR A 124 -14.49 -13.80 7.39
N GLU A 125 -15.48 -12.95 7.62
CA GLU A 125 -16.83 -13.36 8.01
C GLU A 125 -17.66 -13.62 6.75
N ASP A 126 -18.18 -14.84 6.63
CA ASP A 126 -19.06 -15.23 5.53
C ASP A 126 -20.47 -14.64 5.74
N ARG A 127 -20.98 -13.88 4.78
CA ARG A 127 -22.39 -13.45 4.78
C ARG A 127 -23.27 -14.56 4.21
N GLY A 128 -23.40 -15.67 4.95
CA GLY A 128 -24.38 -16.70 4.63
C GLY A 128 -25.79 -16.25 5.05
N GLN A 129 -26.60 -15.76 4.10
CA GLN A 129 -28.06 -15.65 4.27
C GLN A 129 -28.78 -16.07 2.99
#